data_AF-A0A291RQW7-F1
#
_entry.id   AF-A0A291RQW7-F1
#
_cell.length_a   1.000
_cell.length_b   1.000
_cell.length_c   1.000
_cell.angle_alpha   90.00
_cell.angle_beta   90.00
_cell.angle_gamma   90.00
#
_symmetry.space_group_name_H-M   'P 1'
#
loop_
_entity.id
_entity.type
_entity.pdbx_description
1 polymer ?
#
loop_
_entity_poly.entity_id
_entity_poly.type
_entity_poly.pdbx_seq_one_letter_code
_entity_poly.pdbx_strand_id
1 'polypeptide(L)'
;MDTPTHPAVAVAVDALTHADQDLIPVGVIDRGDTVAVLVDGAAARFTVFVQQHDHRWTVPARTLTGSARRDRTRDPITPERRALRNMSTTYFDPPTATEETGWFAVVGLAAEDAESVTVTSELDEHESPIHQSGLAFAVVRAHRGEHPRITVRTRDGRIAPADLGPGDTRY
;
A
#
# COMPACT_ATOMS: atom_id res chain seq x y z
N MET A 1 -0.46 0.02 20.75
CA MET A 1 -0.11 0.08 19.31
C MET A 1 1.20 -0.64 19.19
N ASP A 2 1.21 -1.79 18.51
CA ASP A 2 2.45 -2.50 18.27
C ASP A 2 3.08 -1.90 17.02
N THR A 3 4.15 -1.15 17.21
CA THR A 3 4.97 -0.65 16.10
C THR A 3 5.41 -1.84 15.25
N PRO A 4 5.31 -1.78 13.92
CA PRO A 4 5.79 -2.85 13.06
C PRO A 4 7.26 -3.18 13.40
N THR A 5 7.54 -4.43 13.77
CA THR A 5 8.85 -4.85 14.33
C THR A 5 9.85 -5.35 13.29
N HIS A 6 9.50 -5.30 12.00
CA HIS A 6 10.33 -5.85 10.93
C HIS A 6 11.59 -4.98 10.69
N PRO A 7 12.79 -5.56 10.50
CA PRO A 7 14.04 -4.80 10.30
C PRO A 7 14.01 -3.82 9.13
N ALA A 8 13.25 -4.13 8.07
CA ALA A 8 13.03 -3.23 6.94
C ALA A 8 12.36 -1.88 7.34
N VAL A 9 11.64 -1.83 8.46
CA VAL A 9 10.95 -0.61 8.92
C VAL A 9 11.95 0.49 9.24
N ALA A 10 13.02 0.18 9.96
CA ALA A 10 14.06 1.16 10.27
C ALA A 10 14.72 1.70 9.00
N VAL A 11 14.97 0.83 8.02
CA VAL A 11 15.55 1.18 6.72
C VAL A 11 14.60 2.06 5.90
N ALA A 12 13.30 1.76 5.91
CA ALA A 12 12.28 2.58 5.23
C ALA A 12 12.14 3.98 5.85
N VAL A 13 12.12 4.07 7.18
CA VAL A 13 12.03 5.35 7.89
C VAL A 13 13.27 6.20 7.65
N ASP A 14 14.47 5.60 7.75
CA ASP A 14 15.73 6.31 7.49
C ASP A 14 15.78 6.93 6.09
N ALA A 15 15.32 6.20 5.07
CA ALA A 15 15.25 6.67 3.69
C ALA A 15 14.33 7.89 3.48
N LEU A 16 13.39 8.13 4.40
CA LEU A 16 12.43 9.24 4.33
C LEU A 16 12.83 10.45 5.17
N THR A 17 13.88 10.37 5.99
CA THR A 17 14.29 11.42 6.95
C THR A 17 14.58 12.78 6.32
N HIS A 18 14.96 12.80 5.03
CA HIS A 18 15.22 14.02 4.28
C HIS A 18 14.01 14.51 3.47
N ALA A 19 12.96 13.68 3.36
CA ALA A 19 11.77 13.94 2.55
C ALA A 19 10.59 14.47 3.37
N ASP A 20 10.43 14.03 4.62
CA ASP A 20 9.35 14.44 5.52
C ASP A 20 9.79 14.34 7.00
N GLN A 21 8.95 14.84 7.90
CA GLN A 21 9.12 14.80 9.35
C GLN A 21 7.98 13.97 10.00
N ASP A 22 8.10 13.72 11.31
CA ASP A 22 7.12 12.94 12.10
C ASP A 22 6.77 11.58 11.49
N LEU A 23 7.79 10.89 10.99
CA LEU A 23 7.67 9.61 10.29
C LEU A 23 7.23 8.50 11.24
N ILE A 24 6.02 7.98 11.03
CA ILE A 24 5.42 6.91 11.82
C ILE A 24 5.13 5.72 10.89
N PRO A 25 5.77 4.56 11.08
CA PRO A 25 5.40 3.36 10.34
C PRO A 25 4.02 2.86 10.79
N VAL A 26 3.11 2.69 9.83
CA VAL A 26 1.70 2.33 10.09
C VAL A 26 1.32 0.96 9.51
N GLY A 27 2.13 0.39 8.64
CA GLY A 27 1.88 -0.92 8.06
C GLY A 27 3.14 -1.57 7.49
N VAL A 28 3.17 -2.90 7.50
CA VAL A 28 4.22 -3.70 6.88
C VAL A 28 3.61 -4.92 6.21
N ILE A 29 4.00 -5.19 4.97
CA ILE A 29 3.65 -6.41 4.24
C ILE A 29 4.95 -7.05 3.79
N ASP A 30 5.22 -8.24 4.33
CA ASP A 30 6.39 -9.05 4.01
C ASP A 30 6.06 -10.05 2.90
N ARG A 31 6.82 -9.97 1.80
CA ARG A 31 6.72 -10.87 0.64
C ARG A 31 8.02 -11.66 0.41
N GLY A 32 8.77 -11.93 1.48
CA GLY A 32 10.02 -12.68 1.47
C GLY A 32 11.22 -11.78 1.26
N ASP A 33 11.74 -11.71 0.04
CA ASP A 33 12.90 -10.87 -0.28
C ASP A 33 12.55 -9.38 -0.43
N THR A 34 11.26 -9.05 -0.41
CA THR A 34 10.75 -7.69 -0.57
C THR A 34 9.70 -7.41 0.49
N VAL A 35 9.83 -6.26 1.13
CA VAL A 35 8.92 -5.78 2.17
C VAL A 35 8.42 -4.41 1.79
N ALA A 36 7.10 -4.25 1.77
CA ALA A 36 6.46 -2.95 1.60
C ALA A 36 6.13 -2.36 2.97
N VAL A 37 6.64 -1.17 3.24
CA VAL A 37 6.41 -0.44 4.49
C VAL A 37 5.58 0.80 4.17
N LEU A 38 4.46 0.96 4.88
CA LEU A 38 3.65 2.16 4.82
C LEU A 38 4.05 3.09 5.96
N VAL A 39 4.46 4.31 5.62
CA VAL A 39 4.94 5.32 6.56
C VAL A 39 4.10 6.58 6.43
N ASP A 40 3.54 7.04 7.55
CA ASP A 40 2.87 8.34 7.66
C ASP A 40 3.89 9.39 8.04
N GLY A 41 4.06 10.41 7.20
CA GLY A 41 4.76 11.64 7.54
C GLY A 41 3.80 12.78 7.87
N ALA A 42 4.37 13.96 8.12
CA ALA A 42 3.60 15.17 8.35
C ALA A 42 2.92 15.67 7.06
N ALA A 43 3.60 15.60 5.91
CA ALA A 43 3.09 16.10 4.63
C ALA A 43 2.45 15.01 3.76
N ALA A 44 2.99 13.79 3.80
CA ALA A 44 2.57 12.71 2.91
C ALA A 44 2.52 11.35 3.61
N ARG A 45 1.87 10.40 2.93
CA ARG A 45 1.91 8.98 3.25
C ARG A 45 2.70 8.26 2.16
N PHE A 46 3.71 7.50 2.57
CA PHE A 46 4.69 6.88 1.68
C PHE A 46 4.55 5.36 1.71
N THR A 47 4.50 4.74 0.54
CA THR A 47 4.82 3.31 0.41
C THR A 47 6.30 3.20 0.07
N VAL A 48 7.06 2.47 0.87
CA VAL A 48 8.48 2.23 0.65
C VAL A 48 8.71 0.73 0.47
N PHE A 49 9.21 0.35 -0.69
CA PHE A 49 9.69 -1.02 -0.91
C PHE A 49 11.14 -1.14 -0.46
N VAL A 50 11.38 -2.12 0.40
CA VAL A 50 12.69 -2.49 0.94
C VAL A 50 12.99 -3.90 0.50
N GLN A 51 14.20 -4.15 0.01
CA GLN A 51 14.60 -5.45 -0.49
C GLN A 51 15.75 -6.03 0.30
N GLN A 52 15.76 -7.35 0.44
CA GLN A 52 16.87 -8.08 1.03
C GLN A 52 17.85 -8.50 -0.06
N HIS A 53 19.07 -7.97 0.00
CA HIS A 53 20.20 -8.34 -0.85
C HIS A 53 21.37 -8.72 0.05
N ASP A 54 21.97 -9.91 -0.14
CA ASP A 54 23.07 -10.41 0.69
C ASP A 54 22.81 -10.30 2.20
N HIS A 55 21.60 -10.70 2.62
CA HIS A 55 21.11 -10.61 4.01
C HIS A 55 20.99 -9.19 4.58
N ARG A 56 21.08 -8.15 3.75
CA ARG A 56 20.90 -6.75 4.14
C ARG A 56 19.66 -6.16 3.51
N TRP A 57 18.90 -5.42 4.31
CA TRP A 57 17.76 -4.65 3.84
C TRP A 57 18.23 -3.33 3.24
N THR A 58 17.82 -3.03 2.02
CA THR A 58 18.14 -1.79 1.32
C THR A 58 16.89 -1.21 0.66
N VAL A 59 16.87 0.11 0.46
CA VAL A 59 15.84 0.78 -0.33
C VAL A 59 16.38 0.97 -1.74
N PRO A 60 15.85 0.27 -2.76
CA PRO A 60 16.22 0.51 -4.15
C PRO A 60 15.96 1.95 -4.57
N ALA A 61 16.76 2.47 -5.50
CA ALA A 61 16.54 3.82 -6.03
C ALA A 61 15.14 3.94 -6.66
N ARG A 62 14.44 5.06 -6.44
CA ARG A 62 13.11 5.40 -6.97
C ARG A 62 11.91 4.61 -6.42
N THR A 63 12.00 4.04 -5.22
CA THR A 63 10.87 3.37 -4.54
C THR A 63 9.97 4.29 -3.72
N LEU A 64 10.33 5.57 -3.58
CA LEU A 64 9.60 6.52 -2.75
C LEU A 64 8.40 7.07 -3.52
N THR A 65 7.22 6.54 -3.22
CA THR A 65 5.96 7.08 -3.73
C THR A 65 5.12 7.60 -2.58
N GLY A 66 5.00 8.93 -2.52
CA GLY A 66 4.18 9.64 -1.56
C GLY A 66 2.83 10.02 -2.16
N SER A 67 1.77 9.83 -1.40
CA SER A 67 0.46 10.44 -1.64
C SER A 67 0.22 11.51 -0.58
N ALA A 68 -0.40 12.64 -0.96
CA ALA A 68 -0.69 13.71 0.00
C ALA A 68 -1.52 13.16 1.16
N ARG A 69 -1.11 13.47 2.39
CA ARG A 69 -1.83 13.04 3.58
C ARG A 69 -3.17 13.77 3.66
N ARG A 70 -4.23 13.08 3.26
CA ARG A 70 -5.60 13.61 3.33
C ARG A 70 -6.31 12.99 4.53
N ASP A 71 -6.20 13.67 5.66
CA ASP A 71 -6.96 13.31 6.86
C ASP A 71 -8.44 13.65 6.60
N ARG A 72 -9.29 12.63 6.59
CA ARG A 72 -10.74 12.75 6.44
C ARG A 72 -11.43 11.80 7.39
N THR A 73 -12.61 12.21 7.86
CA THR A 73 -13.53 11.33 8.56
C THR A 73 -13.92 10.18 7.63
N ARG A 74 -13.92 8.96 8.19
CA ARG A 74 -14.39 7.77 7.49
C ARG A 74 -15.89 7.88 7.26
N ASP A 75 -16.36 7.33 6.16
CA ASP A 75 -17.80 7.12 6.01
C ASP A 75 -18.23 5.99 6.94
N PRO A 76 -19.47 6.01 7.45
CA PRO A 76 -19.98 4.90 8.25
C PRO A 76 -20.19 3.62 7.42
N ILE A 77 -20.50 3.76 6.13
CA ILE A 77 -20.89 2.66 5.23
C ILE A 77 -20.06 2.70 3.96
N THR A 78 -19.57 1.53 3.53
CA THR A 78 -18.79 1.36 2.31
C THR A 78 -19.65 1.62 1.07
N PRO A 79 -19.26 2.59 0.20
CA PRO A 79 -19.96 2.84 -1.06
C PRO A 79 -19.83 1.69 -2.05
N GLU A 80 -20.87 1.41 -2.83
CA GLU A 80 -20.92 0.25 -3.74
C GLU A 80 -19.88 0.27 -4.87
N ARG A 81 -19.34 1.43 -5.28
CA ARG A 81 -18.45 1.55 -6.46
C ARG A 81 -17.12 2.26 -6.18
N ARG A 82 -16.92 2.71 -4.94
CA ARG A 82 -15.74 3.48 -4.52
C ARG A 82 -15.42 3.12 -3.09
N ALA A 83 -15.11 1.85 -2.88
CA ALA A 83 -14.91 1.31 -1.55
C ALA A 83 -13.71 1.93 -0.82
N LEU A 84 -12.73 2.45 -1.57
CA LEU A 84 -11.60 3.20 -1.04
C LEU A 84 -11.62 4.65 -1.54
N ARG A 85 -11.40 5.58 -0.61
CA ARG A 85 -11.19 7.01 -0.89
C ARG A 85 -9.71 7.37 -0.85
N ASN A 86 -9.34 8.42 -1.59
CA ASN A 86 -7.94 8.87 -1.73
C ASN A 86 -7.01 7.70 -2.08
N MET A 87 -7.52 6.79 -2.91
CA MET A 87 -6.79 5.60 -3.26
C MET A 87 -5.57 5.99 -4.09
N SER A 88 -4.40 5.52 -3.67
CA SER A 88 -3.16 5.66 -4.39
C SER A 88 -2.67 4.26 -4.72
N THR A 89 -2.16 4.10 -5.94
CA THR A 89 -1.53 2.87 -6.38
C THR A 89 -0.09 3.17 -6.74
N THR A 90 0.78 2.21 -6.50
CA THR A 90 2.21 2.33 -6.81
C THR A 90 2.67 1.03 -7.40
N TYR A 91 3.42 1.13 -8.48
CA TYR A 91 4.10 -0.01 -9.06
C TYR A 91 5.60 0.16 -8.89
N PHE A 92 6.27 -0.88 -8.39
CA PHE A 92 7.70 -0.93 -8.14
C PHE A 92 8.32 -2.08 -8.91
N ASP A 93 9.26 -1.76 -9.80
CA ASP A 93 10.09 -2.75 -10.47
C ASP A 93 11.37 -2.99 -9.66
N PRO A 94 11.56 -4.20 -9.10
CA PRO A 94 12.79 -4.50 -8.41
C PRO A 94 13.97 -4.55 -9.40
N PRO A 95 15.17 -4.09 -9.02
CA PRO A 95 16.33 -4.05 -9.93
C PRO A 95 16.72 -5.41 -10.51
N THR A 96 16.32 -6.49 -9.84
CA THR A 96 16.57 -7.88 -10.22
C THR A 96 15.45 -8.51 -11.04
N ALA A 97 14.35 -7.79 -11.32
CA ALA A 97 13.26 -8.32 -12.13
C ALA A 97 13.74 -8.62 -13.55
N THR A 98 13.71 -9.90 -13.90
CA THR A 98 13.79 -10.35 -15.29
C THR A 98 12.43 -10.07 -15.94
N GLU A 99 12.36 -8.97 -16.68
CA GLU A 99 11.36 -8.61 -17.70
C GLU A 99 9.88 -8.71 -17.26
N GLU A 100 9.26 -7.54 -17.07
CA GLU A 100 7.81 -7.28 -16.99
C GLU A 100 7.06 -7.62 -15.70
N THR A 101 7.72 -8.07 -14.62
CA THR A 101 7.04 -8.28 -13.31
C THR A 101 7.60 -7.40 -12.19
N GLY A 102 6.72 -6.98 -11.29
CA GLY A 102 7.06 -6.12 -10.16
C GLY A 102 6.02 -6.20 -9.06
N TRP A 103 6.05 -5.22 -8.16
CA TRP A 103 5.15 -5.15 -7.01
C TRP A 103 4.16 -4.00 -7.19
N PHE A 104 2.88 -4.32 -7.11
CA PHE A 104 1.79 -3.35 -7.09
C PHE A 104 1.30 -3.19 -5.65
N ALA A 105 1.35 -1.97 -5.14
CA ALA A 105 0.77 -1.60 -3.86
C ALA A 105 -0.47 -0.72 -4.03
N VAL A 106 -1.46 -0.92 -3.16
CA VAL A 106 -2.60 -0.03 -2.99
C VAL A 106 -2.63 0.52 -1.57
N VAL A 107 -2.93 1.80 -1.45
CA VAL A 107 -3.22 2.48 -0.19
C VAL A 107 -4.52 3.24 -0.35
N GLY A 108 -5.41 3.20 0.64
CA GLY A 108 -6.66 3.96 0.59
C GLY A 108 -7.36 4.08 1.94
N LEU A 109 -8.36 4.95 2.02
CA LEU A 109 -9.20 5.10 3.20
C LEU A 109 -10.52 4.36 3.01
N ALA A 110 -10.78 3.36 3.84
CA ALA A 110 -11.99 2.56 3.87
C ALA A 110 -13.01 3.10 4.89
N ALA A 111 -14.29 2.82 4.64
CA ALA A 111 -15.38 3.14 5.56
C ALA A 111 -15.30 2.34 6.86
N GLU A 112 -16.12 2.71 7.86
CA GLU A 112 -16.13 2.09 9.19
C GLU A 112 -16.55 0.63 9.18
N ASP A 113 -17.47 0.24 8.29
CA ASP A 113 -17.97 -1.12 8.10
C ASP A 113 -17.02 -2.03 7.29
N ALA A 114 -15.94 -1.48 6.72
CA ALA A 114 -14.95 -2.24 5.98
C ALA A 114 -14.11 -3.12 6.93
N GLU A 115 -13.81 -4.34 6.49
CA GLU A 115 -13.08 -5.34 7.25
C GLU A 115 -11.73 -5.69 6.61
N SER A 116 -11.71 -5.91 5.30
CA SER A 116 -10.52 -6.34 4.55
C SER A 116 -10.50 -5.74 3.15
N VAL A 117 -9.30 -5.55 2.62
CA VAL A 117 -9.06 -5.22 1.21
C VAL A 117 -8.42 -6.43 0.54
N THR A 118 -8.91 -6.78 -0.65
CA THR A 118 -8.32 -7.82 -1.50
C THR A 118 -7.84 -7.20 -2.79
N VAL A 119 -6.60 -7.49 -3.15
CA VAL A 119 -6.00 -7.12 -4.43
C VAL A 119 -5.70 -8.41 -5.18
N THR A 120 -6.21 -8.52 -6.39
CA THR A 120 -6.00 -9.68 -7.26
C THR A 120 -5.37 -9.23 -8.56
N SER A 121 -4.22 -9.81 -8.87
CA SER A 121 -3.53 -9.68 -10.14
C SER A 121 -3.57 -11.00 -10.92
N GLU A 122 -3.00 -11.04 -12.11
CA GLU A 122 -2.79 -12.29 -12.85
C GLU A 122 -1.77 -13.23 -12.17
N LEU A 123 -0.87 -12.68 -11.35
CA LEU A 123 0.27 -13.42 -10.77
C LEU A 123 0.08 -13.79 -9.30
N ASP A 124 -0.71 -13.01 -8.56
CA ASP A 124 -0.80 -13.08 -7.11
C ASP A 124 -2.13 -12.50 -6.60
N GLU A 125 -2.57 -12.98 -5.45
CA GLU A 125 -3.72 -12.45 -4.71
C GLU A 125 -3.32 -12.18 -3.27
N HIS A 126 -3.76 -11.05 -2.74
CA HIS A 126 -3.52 -10.69 -1.35
C HIS A 126 -4.75 -10.11 -0.70
N GLU A 127 -5.06 -10.62 0.50
CA GLU A 127 -6.03 -10.03 1.40
C GLU A 127 -5.32 -9.46 2.62
N SER A 128 -5.61 -8.20 2.92
CA SER A 128 -5.12 -7.50 4.11
C SER A 128 -6.30 -7.01 4.95
N PRO A 129 -6.22 -7.11 6.30
CA PRO A 129 -7.19 -6.47 7.17
C PRO A 129 -7.11 -4.93 7.02
N ILE A 130 -8.24 -4.25 7.15
CA ILE A 130 -8.30 -2.79 7.25
C ILE A 130 -7.79 -2.38 8.63
N HIS A 131 -6.81 -1.48 8.68
CA HIS A 131 -6.29 -0.95 9.93
C HIS A 131 -7.40 -0.21 10.70
N GLN A 132 -7.29 -0.13 12.03
CA GLN A 132 -8.27 0.56 12.89
C GLN A 132 -8.55 2.01 12.49
N SER A 133 -7.57 2.71 11.89
CA SER A 133 -7.74 4.07 11.35
C SER A 133 -8.52 4.14 10.04
N GLY A 134 -8.93 3.00 9.47
CA GLY A 134 -9.55 2.88 8.16
C GLY A 134 -8.55 2.74 7.02
N LEU A 135 -7.25 2.64 7.30
CA LEU A 135 -6.23 2.54 6.27
C LEU A 135 -6.23 1.12 5.66
N ALA A 136 -6.49 1.04 4.36
CA ALA A 136 -6.27 -0.12 3.53
C ALA A 136 -4.84 -0.10 3.01
N PHE A 137 -4.13 -1.21 3.14
CA PHE A 137 -2.81 -1.41 2.55
C PHE A 137 -2.66 -2.85 2.09
N ALA A 138 -2.37 -3.04 0.82
CA ALA A 138 -2.14 -4.37 0.24
C ALA A 138 -1.11 -4.27 -0.88
N VAL A 139 -0.33 -5.33 -1.04
CA VAL A 139 0.72 -5.45 -2.06
C VAL A 139 0.60 -6.80 -2.74
N VAL A 140 0.65 -6.86 -4.06
CA VAL A 140 0.69 -8.08 -4.87
C VAL A 140 1.81 -8.01 -5.89
N ARG A 141 2.28 -9.18 -6.32
CA ARG A 141 3.11 -9.26 -7.53
C ARG A 141 2.22 -9.03 -8.76
N ALA A 142 2.65 -8.25 -9.75
CA ALA A 142 1.84 -7.94 -10.94
C ALA A 142 2.71 -7.74 -12.18
N HIS A 143 2.11 -7.82 -13.36
CA HIS A 143 2.76 -7.41 -14.60
C HIS A 143 2.83 -5.89 -14.71
N ARG A 144 3.85 -5.37 -15.39
CA ARG A 144 3.95 -3.93 -15.68
C ARG A 144 2.78 -3.49 -16.57
N GLY A 145 2.06 -2.46 -16.14
CA GLY A 145 0.89 -1.94 -16.86
C GLY A 145 -0.40 -2.73 -16.63
N GLU A 146 -0.34 -3.79 -15.82
CA GLU A 146 -1.53 -4.46 -15.31
C GLU A 146 -2.35 -3.51 -14.44
N HIS A 147 -3.67 -3.73 -14.41
CA HIS A 147 -4.60 -3.09 -13.50
C HIS A 147 -5.19 -4.14 -12.54
N PRO A 148 -4.49 -4.50 -11.45
CA PRO A 148 -5.01 -5.43 -10.47
C PRO A 148 -6.38 -5.01 -9.95
N ARG A 149 -7.27 -5.99 -9.77
CA ARG A 149 -8.61 -5.77 -9.24
C ARG A 149 -8.52 -5.51 -7.74
N ILE A 150 -9.13 -4.44 -7.28
CA ILE A 150 -9.17 -4.07 -5.86
C ILE A 150 -10.62 -4.14 -5.37
N THR A 151 -10.85 -4.91 -4.32
CA THR A 151 -12.17 -5.02 -3.67
C THR A 151 -12.03 -4.87 -2.17
N VAL A 152 -13.12 -4.45 -1.52
CA VAL A 152 -13.23 -4.36 -0.07
C VAL A 152 -14.37 -5.25 0.38
N ARG A 153 -14.10 -6.10 1.36
CA ARG A 153 -15.11 -6.87 2.06
C ARG A 153 -15.53 -6.12 3.32
N THR A 154 -16.82 -5.99 3.52
CA THR A 154 -17.45 -5.35 4.68
C THR A 154 -17.88 -6.40 5.71
N ARG A 155 -18.10 -5.96 6.96
CA ARG A 155 -18.54 -6.83 8.06
C ARG A 155 -19.90 -7.49 7.84
N ASP A 156 -20.74 -6.91 6.99
CA ASP A 156 -22.04 -7.48 6.59
C ASP A 156 -21.92 -8.48 5.41
N GLY A 157 -20.70 -8.75 4.94
CA GLY A 157 -20.41 -9.73 3.89
C GLY A 157 -20.52 -9.20 2.46
N ARG A 158 -20.81 -7.91 2.25
CA ARG A 158 -20.77 -7.31 0.91
C ARG A 158 -19.32 -7.21 0.40
N ILE A 159 -19.18 -7.30 -0.92
CA ILE A 159 -17.92 -7.06 -1.63
C ILE A 159 -18.14 -5.85 -2.53
N ALA A 160 -17.36 -4.78 -2.31
CA ALA A 160 -17.46 -3.54 -3.08
C ALA A 160 -16.15 -3.28 -3.85
N PRO A 161 -16.19 -3.01 -5.15
CA PRO A 161 -15.01 -2.61 -5.91
C PRO A 161 -14.47 -1.25 -5.47
N ALA A 162 -13.16 -1.11 -5.54
CA ALA A 162 -12.44 0.15 -5.36
C ALA A 162 -11.88 0.61 -6.71
N ASP A 163 -12.72 1.24 -7.52
CA ASP A 163 -12.29 1.77 -8.81
C ASP A 163 -11.46 3.05 -8.62
N LEU A 164 -10.32 3.15 -9.30
CA LEU A 164 -9.70 4.45 -9.58
C LEU A 164 -10.66 5.21 -10.49
N GLY A 165 -11.25 6.29 -10.00
CA GLY A 165 -12.08 7.15 -10.85
C GLY A 165 -11.28 7.60 -12.09
N PRO A 166 -11.94 7.88 -13.23
CA PRO A 166 -11.28 8.39 -14.41
C PRO A 166 -10.62 9.74 -14.08
N GLY A 167 -9.30 9.74 -13.84
CA GLY A 167 -8.53 10.95 -13.51
C GLY A 167 -7.36 10.78 -12.53
N ASP A 168 -7.29 9.67 -11.78
CA ASP A 168 -6.28 9.49 -10.71
C ASP A 168 -5.08 8.60 -11.06
N THR A 169 -4.96 8.14 -12.32
CA THR A 169 -3.75 7.45 -12.79
C THR A 169 -2.68 8.46 -13.21
N ARG A 170 -1.71 8.74 -12.32
CA ARG A 170 -0.41 9.29 -12.73
C ARG A 170 0.63 8.19 -12.60
N TYR A 171 1.07 7.67 -13.74
CA TYR A 171 2.29 6.88 -13.88
C TYR A 171 3.51 7.78 -13.81
#